data_AF-A0A4R3NAP3-F1
#
_entry.id   AF-A0A4R3NAP3-F1
#
_cell.length_a   1.000
_cell.length_b   1.000
_cell.length_c   1.000
_cell.angle_alpha   90.00
_cell.angle_beta   90.00
_cell.angle_gamma   90.00
#
_symmetry.space_group_name_H-M   'P 1'
#
loop_
_entity.id
_entity.type
_entity.pdbx_description
1 polymer ?
#
loop_
_entity_poly.entity_id
_entity_poly.type
_entity_poly.pdbx_seq_one_letter_code
_entity_poly.pdbx_strand_id
1 'polypeptide(L)'
;MDRCPNCAARTDGSPACRRCGMDLASLLRVERAAEGLLTQAVAHLATGNPEAACAALTQSLALHRTPNAERLLGFVRQFAGQDSHLTEPHSVDEEMARVENRQGCTGLAHPPLLRL
;
A
#
# COMPACT_ATOMS: atom_id res chain seq x y z
N MET A 1 -18.53 5.98 5.56
CA MET A 1 -19.93 6.40 5.63
C MET A 1 -20.00 7.92 5.65
N ASP A 2 -20.70 8.52 4.70
CA ASP A 2 -20.81 9.98 4.62
C ASP A 2 -22.13 10.53 5.19
N ARG A 3 -23.13 9.65 5.37
CA ARG A 3 -24.45 10.01 5.89
C ARG A 3 -25.01 8.94 6.83
N CYS A 4 -25.74 9.38 7.85
CA CYS A 4 -26.43 8.51 8.78
C CYS A 4 -27.56 7.75 8.05
N PRO A 5 -27.62 6.41 8.18
CA PRO A 5 -28.62 5.61 7.48
C PRO A 5 -30.05 5.84 7.99
N ASN A 6 -30.21 6.33 9.23
CA ASN A 6 -31.52 6.60 9.81
C ASN A 6 -32.09 7.98 9.39
N CYS A 7 -31.29 9.04 9.49
CA CYS A 7 -31.79 10.42 9.31
C CYS A 7 -31.15 11.20 8.15
N ALA A 8 -30.28 10.56 7.37
CA ALA A 8 -29.54 11.10 6.23
C ALA A 8 -28.64 12.33 6.53
N ALA A 9 -28.50 12.73 7.80
CA ALA A 9 -27.57 13.79 8.20
C ALA A 9 -26.13 13.39 7.85
N ARG A 10 -25.30 14.37 7.47
CA ARG A 10 -23.87 14.11 7.22
C ARG A 10 -23.21 13.59 8.50
N THR A 11 -22.41 12.55 8.35
CA THR A 11 -21.58 12.00 9.43
C THR A 11 -20.19 12.60 9.37
N ASP A 12 -19.58 12.78 10.53
CA ASP A 12 -18.19 13.23 10.73
C ASP A 12 -17.30 12.08 11.22
N GLY A 13 -17.79 10.84 11.16
CA GLY A 13 -17.11 9.67 11.72
C GLY A 13 -17.30 9.48 13.23
N SER A 14 -18.12 10.31 13.89
CA SER A 14 -18.51 10.12 15.29
C SER A 14 -19.26 8.78 15.48
N PRO A 15 -19.04 8.08 16.60
CA PRO A 15 -19.77 6.86 16.95
C PRO A 15 -21.27 7.11 17.17
N ALA A 16 -21.73 8.36 17.31
CA ALA A 16 -23.14 8.69 17.41
C ALA A 16 -23.53 9.79 16.43
N CYS A 17 -24.71 9.67 15.81
CA CYS A 17 -25.24 10.70 14.93
C CYS A 17 -25.64 11.96 15.71
N ARG A 18 -25.05 13.11 15.38
CA ARG A 18 -25.36 14.40 16.01
C ARG A 18 -26.81 14.87 15.87
N ARG A 19 -27.55 14.36 14.88
CA ARG A 19 -28.96 14.75 14.63
C ARG A 19 -29.97 13.86 15.34
N CYS A 20 -29.82 12.55 15.20
CA CYS A 20 -30.83 11.59 15.67
C CYS A 20 -30.36 10.72 16.84
N GLY A 21 -29.11 10.85 17.27
CA GLY A 21 -28.55 10.07 18.38
C GLY A 21 -28.31 8.58 18.07
N MET A 22 -28.56 8.12 16.84
CA MET A 22 -28.28 6.73 16.46
C MET A 22 -26.82 6.37 16.71
N ASP A 23 -26.59 5.22 17.35
CA ASP A 23 -25.27 4.62 17.47
C ASP A 23 -24.80 4.09 16.10
N LEU A 24 -23.67 4.59 15.65
CA LEU A 24 -22.98 4.27 14.40
C LEU A 24 -21.68 3.48 14.64
N ALA A 25 -21.28 3.25 15.90
CA ALA A 25 -19.98 2.70 16.24
C ALA A 25 -19.71 1.35 15.55
N SER A 26 -20.69 0.45 15.53
CA SER A 26 -20.55 -0.86 14.87
C SER A 26 -20.45 -0.74 13.35
N LEU A 27 -21.21 0.16 12.73
CA LEU A 27 -21.14 0.40 11.27
C LEU A 27 -19.78 0.97 10.87
N LEU A 28 -19.28 1.95 11.63
CA LEU A 28 -17.96 2.55 11.40
C LEU A 28 -16.82 1.54 11.63
N ARG A 29 -16.96 0.62 12.59
CA ARG A 29 -15.98 -0.46 12.79
C ARG A 29 -15.92 -1.40 11.59
N VAL A 30 -17.07 -1.78 11.02
CA VAL A 30 -17.12 -2.63 9.82
C VAL A 30 -16.45 -1.95 8.63
N GLU A 31 -16.71 -0.65 8.40
CA GLU A 31 -16.04 0.10 7.32
C GLU A 31 -14.53 0.17 7.51
N ARG A 32 -14.05 0.47 8.72
CA ARG A 32 -12.61 0.50 9.02
C ARG A 32 -11.96 -0.87 8.85
N ALA A 33 -12.65 -1.94 9.24
CA ALA A 33 -12.16 -3.30 9.03
C ALA A 33 -12.05 -3.64 7.54
N ALA A 34 -13.04 -3.24 6.73
CA ALA A 34 -12.99 -3.41 5.28
C ALA A 34 -11.81 -2.64 4.64
N GLU A 35 -11.56 -1.40 5.08
CA GLU A 35 -10.42 -0.59 4.63
C GLU A 35 -9.07 -1.16 5.06
N GLY A 36 -8.99 -1.71 6.28
CA GLY A 36 -7.82 -2.44 6.76
C GLY A 36 -7.48 -3.65 5.87
N LEU A 37 -8.50 -4.44 5.49
CA LEU A 37 -8.34 -5.56 4.58
C LEU A 37 -7.93 -5.13 3.16
N LEU A 38 -8.44 -4.01 2.67
CA LEU A 38 -8.00 -3.44 1.39
C LEU A 38 -6.51 -3.05 1.44
N THR A 39 -6.08 -2.43 2.53
CA THR A 39 -4.66 -2.09 2.74
C THR A 39 -3.78 -3.34 2.80
N GLN A 40 -4.22 -4.39 3.50
CA GLN A 40 -3.52 -5.67 3.55
C GLN A 40 -3.41 -6.32 2.17
N ALA A 41 -4.46 -6.26 1.35
CA ALA A 41 -4.42 -6.77 -0.01
C ALA A 41 -3.35 -6.08 -0.87
N VAL A 42 -3.25 -4.75 -0.77
CA VAL A 42 -2.19 -3.98 -1.47
C VAL A 42 -0.80 -4.40 -0.98
N ALA A 43 -0.63 -4.59 0.33
CA ALA A 43 0.64 -5.10 0.87
C ALA A 43 0.98 -6.50 0.34
N HIS A 44 0.01 -7.42 0.26
CA HIS A 44 0.21 -8.75 -0.31
C HIS A 44 0.63 -8.70 -1.78
N LEU A 45 0.04 -7.79 -2.58
CA LEU A 45 0.46 -7.58 -3.96
C LEU A 45 1.88 -7.04 -4.06
N ALA A 46 2.25 -6.09 -3.20
CA ALA A 46 3.62 -5.57 -3.16
C ALA A 46 4.66 -6.65 -2.81
N THR A 47 4.27 -7.69 -2.07
CA THR A 47 5.12 -8.84 -1.72
C THR A 47 4.97 -10.03 -2.68
N GLY A 48 4.27 -9.88 -3.82
CA GLY A 48 4.11 -10.95 -4.81
C GLY A 48 3.21 -12.12 -4.36
N ASN A 49 2.25 -11.87 -3.47
CA ASN A 49 1.30 -12.88 -2.99
C ASN A 49 -0.15 -12.57 -3.46
N PRO A 50 -0.48 -12.87 -4.73
CA PRO A 50 -1.80 -12.55 -5.28
C PRO A 50 -2.93 -13.39 -4.66
N GLU A 51 -2.66 -14.58 -4.15
CA GLU A 51 -3.66 -15.43 -3.48
C GLU A 51 -4.13 -14.79 -2.17
N ALA A 52 -3.19 -14.36 -1.32
CA ALA A 52 -3.50 -13.66 -0.09
C ALA A 52 -4.20 -12.32 -0.36
N ALA A 53 -3.79 -11.60 -1.41
CA ALA A 53 -4.48 -10.39 -1.85
C ALA A 53 -5.93 -10.67 -2.25
N CYS A 54 -6.18 -11.72 -3.05
CA CYS A 54 -7.54 -12.16 -3.42
C CYS A 54 -8.41 -12.47 -2.20
N ALA A 55 -7.85 -13.18 -1.20
CA ALA A 55 -8.56 -13.51 0.03
C ALA A 55 -8.94 -12.25 0.82
N ALA A 56 -7.97 -11.35 1.04
CA ALA A 56 -8.19 -10.09 1.75
C ALA A 56 -9.23 -9.19 1.05
N LEU A 57 -9.18 -9.09 -0.28
CA LEU A 57 -10.16 -8.32 -1.07
C LEU A 57 -11.56 -8.92 -0.99
N THR A 58 -11.67 -10.25 -1.05
CA THR A 58 -12.95 -10.94 -0.91
C THR A 58 -13.58 -10.67 0.46
N GLN A 59 -12.77 -10.70 1.52
CA GLN A 59 -13.22 -10.36 2.87
C GLN A 59 -13.62 -8.89 3.00
N SER A 60 -12.82 -7.97 2.45
CA SER A 60 -13.13 -6.54 2.43
C SER A 60 -14.50 -6.28 1.80
N LEU A 61 -14.76 -6.89 0.64
CA LEU A 61 -16.03 -6.77 -0.09
C LEU A 61 -17.22 -7.42 0.62
N ALA A 62 -16.98 -8.45 1.45
CA ALA A 62 -18.03 -9.04 2.27
C ALA A 62 -18.47 -8.10 3.40
N LEU A 63 -17.56 -7.26 3.91
CA LEU A 63 -17.85 -6.27 4.95
C LEU A 63 -18.44 -4.98 4.37
N HIS A 64 -17.82 -4.45 3.32
CA HIS A 64 -18.24 -3.22 2.66
C HIS A 64 -17.83 -3.24 1.19
N ARG A 65 -18.82 -3.35 0.30
CA ARG A 65 -18.57 -3.30 -1.14
C ARG A 65 -18.17 -1.89 -1.57
N THR A 66 -16.92 -1.75 -1.99
CA THR A 66 -16.40 -0.49 -2.52
C THR A 66 -15.91 -0.68 -3.96
N PRO A 67 -16.07 0.33 -4.84
CA PRO A 67 -15.61 0.22 -6.23
C PRO A 67 -14.11 -0.08 -6.35
N ASN A 68 -13.30 0.41 -5.41
CA ASN A 68 -11.85 0.19 -5.41
C ASN A 68 -11.50 -1.27 -5.12
N ALA A 69 -12.11 -1.87 -4.09
CA ALA A 69 -11.89 -3.28 -3.78
C ALA A 69 -12.40 -4.21 -4.89
N GLU A 70 -13.51 -3.89 -5.54
CA GLU A 70 -14.02 -4.66 -6.69
C GLU A 70 -13.08 -4.62 -7.88
N ARG A 71 -12.61 -3.42 -8.26
CA ARG A 71 -11.66 -3.24 -9.37
C ARG A 71 -10.34 -3.95 -9.09
N LEU A 72 -9.81 -3.81 -7.87
CA LEU A 72 -8.57 -4.46 -7.50
C LEU A 72 -8.71 -5.99 -7.52
N LEU A 73 -9.83 -6.54 -7.02
CA LEU A 73 -10.08 -7.99 -7.10
C LEU A 73 -10.15 -8.49 -8.54
N GLY A 74 -10.80 -7.73 -9.44
CA GLY A 74 -10.81 -8.02 -10.87
C GLY A 74 -9.42 -8.02 -11.48
N PHE A 75 -8.60 -7.03 -11.12
CA PHE A 75 -7.19 -6.97 -11.54
C PHE A 75 -6.42 -8.20 -11.05
N VAL A 76 -6.42 -8.49 -9.74
CA VAL A 76 -5.65 -9.63 -9.20
C VAL A 76 -6.07 -10.95 -9.85
N ARG A 77 -7.37 -11.18 -10.07
CA ARG A 77 -7.84 -12.40 -10.74
C ARG A 77 -7.39 -12.54 -12.18
N GLN A 78 -7.21 -11.42 -12.89
CA GLN A 78 -6.71 -11.44 -14.26
C GLN A 78 -5.23 -11.81 -14.33
N PHE A 79 -4.42 -11.30 -13.40
CA PHE A 79 -2.96 -11.46 -13.42
C PHE A 79 -2.46 -12.66 -12.61
N ALA A 80 -3.20 -13.14 -11.62
CA ALA A 80 -2.85 -14.35 -10.86
C ALA A 80 -2.77 -15.62 -11.73
N GLY A 81 -3.37 -15.62 -12.92
CA GLY A 81 -3.23 -16.69 -13.92
C GLY A 81 -2.11 -16.48 -14.94
N GLN A 82 -1.41 -15.34 -14.90
CA GLN A 82 -0.42 -14.91 -15.90
C GLN A 82 1.02 -14.87 -15.36
N ASP A 83 1.21 -15.01 -14.04
CA ASP A 83 2.50 -14.86 -13.36
C ASP A 83 3.34 -16.17 -13.25
N SER A 84 3.24 -17.08 -14.23
CA SER A 84 4.21 -18.19 -14.30
C SER A 84 5.56 -17.81 -14.92
N HIS A 85 5.75 -16.56 -15.38
CA HIS A 85 6.90 -16.21 -16.22
C HIS A 85 7.67 -14.91 -15.88
N LEU A 86 7.33 -14.17 -14.81
CA LEU A 86 8.00 -12.90 -14.47
C LEU A 86 8.70 -12.87 -13.10
N THR A 87 9.03 -14.03 -12.53
CA THR A 87 9.91 -14.08 -11.35
C THR A 87 11.38 -14.03 -11.78
N GLU A 88 11.83 -12.90 -12.33
CA GLU A 88 13.22 -12.49 -12.10
C GLU A 88 13.24 -11.72 -10.77
N PRO A 89 14.04 -12.16 -9.79
CA PRO A 89 14.13 -11.46 -8.51
C PRO A 89 14.74 -10.08 -8.76
N HIS A 90 13.99 -9.02 -8.44
CA HIS A 90 14.55 -7.69 -8.30
C HIS A 90 15.45 -7.69 -7.05
N SER A 91 16.71 -8.10 -7.23
CA SER A 91 17.79 -7.88 -6.28
C SER A 91 18.11 -6.39 -6.25
N VAL A 92 17.58 -5.68 -5.25
CA VAL A 92 17.96 -4.29 -4.94
C VAL A 92 19.37 -4.18 -4.33
N ASP A 93 20.17 -5.26 -4.36
CA ASP A 93 21.48 -5.33 -3.69
C ASP A 93 22.70 -5.00 -4.57
N GLU A 94 22.56 -4.84 -5.90
CA GLU A 94 23.75 -4.69 -6.78
C GLU A 94 24.17 -3.25 -7.10
N GLU A 95 23.33 -2.24 -6.86
CA GLU A 95 23.66 -0.86 -7.25
C GLU A 95 24.50 -0.09 -6.21
N MET A 96 24.56 -0.54 -4.94
CA MET A 96 25.45 0.06 -3.93
C MET A 96 26.91 -0.41 -4.03
N ALA A 97 27.19 -1.57 -4.62
CA ALA A 97 28.55 -2.11 -4.69
C ALA A 97 29.44 -1.49 -5.80
N ARG A 98 28.88 -0.70 -6.73
CA ARG A 98 29.65 -0.07 -7.83
C ARG A 98 30.21 1.31 -7.53
N VAL A 99 29.76 1.98 -6.47
CA VAL A 99 30.19 3.36 -6.16
C VAL A 99 31.47 3.38 -5.29
N GLU A 100 31.73 2.36 -4.48
CA GLU A 100 32.86 2.40 -3.53
C GLU A 100 34.23 1.98 -4.10
N ASN A 101 34.30 1.44 -5.33
CA ASN A 101 35.56 0.90 -5.87
C ASN A 101 36.31 1.85 -6.84
N ARG A 102 36.15 3.17 -6.69
CA ARG A 102 36.85 4.20 -7.52
C ARG A 102 37.79 5.13 -6.75
N GLN A 103 38.03 4.91 -5.46
CA GLN A 103 38.96 5.70 -4.66
C GLN A 103 40.15 4.85 -4.20
N GLY A 104 41.01 4.49 -5.14
CA GLY A 104 42.30 3.87 -4.86
C GLY A 104 43.33 4.31 -5.89
N CYS A 105 44.39 4.97 -5.42
CA CYS A 105 45.66 5.25 -6.11
C CYS A 105 45.58 6.38 -7.16
N THR A 106 46.35 7.47 -7.14
CA THR A 106 47.67 7.85 -6.59
C THR A 106 47.71 9.40 -6.66
N GLY A 107 48.30 10.16 -5.73
CA GLY A 107 49.72 10.18 -5.43
C GLY A 107 50.41 11.35 -6.15
N LEU A 108 50.87 12.33 -5.36
CA LEU A 108 51.99 13.26 -5.61
C LEU A 108 51.79 14.38 -6.66
N ALA A 109 51.79 15.64 -6.21
CA ALA A 109 53.00 16.48 -6.19
C ALA A 109 52.67 17.96 -5.90
N HIS A 110 53.17 18.45 -4.77
CA HIS A 110 53.39 19.88 -4.54
C HIS A 110 54.49 20.37 -5.50
N PRO A 111 54.41 21.62 -5.99
CA PRO A 111 55.58 22.50 -5.84
C PRO A 111 55.13 23.97 -5.63
N PRO A 112 56.02 24.97 -5.70
CA PRO A 112 56.79 25.44 -4.56
C PRO A 112 56.49 26.91 -4.21
N LEU A 113 56.97 27.31 -3.03
CA LEU A 113 57.10 28.71 -2.64
C LEU A 113 57.91 29.49 -3.68
N LEU A 114 57.37 30.63 -4.13
CA LEU A 114 58.16 31.74 -4.69
C LEU A 114 57.44 33.08 -4.47
N ARG A 115 58.06 33.86 -3.57
CA ARG A 115 58.18 35.32 -3.49
C ARG A 115 57.26 36.19 -4.35
N LEU A 116 56.56 37.12 -3.68
CA LEU A 116 56.73 38.57 -3.83
C LEU A 116 56.42 39.26 -2.50
#